data_AF-E9RVC0-F1
#
_entry.id   AF-E9RVC0-F1
#
_cell.length_a   1.000
_cell.length_b   1.000
_cell.length_c   1.000
_cell.angle_alpha   90.00
_cell.angle_beta   90.00
_cell.angle_gamma   90.00
#
_symmetry.space_group_name_H-M   'P 1'
#
loop_
_entity.id
_entity.type
_entity.pdbx_description
1 polymer ?
#
loop_
_entity_poly.entity_id
_entity_poly.type
_entity_poly.pdbx_seq_one_letter_code
_entity_poly.pdbx_strand_id
1 'polypeptide(L)'
;MAFDPGLKIGQILKNADIVDTFKCGNMGGMRRSKTTNTLVIVSDYTKGIYHDKWIGGVLHYTGMGKSGDQDLYWSQNATLAESGFNGVDVHLFEVMDAGEYVYCGRIELVDKPYTDTQPGEDGVPRKVWMFPVRPVPDNDVQKPQMFVFKDMEDYKARGKNVDEEYTKMMQERKKSKTKPPIAKAPVYVKSEPKPPVVIPADIVGKTVKHKTFGTGKITEIAGSTIVIQFETVGEKKMGYEFCMEKKLLEFV
;
A
#
# COMPACT_ATOMS: atom_id res chain seq x y z
N MET A 1 0.28 -3.98 -22.28
CA MET A 1 0.58 -5.04 -21.29
C MET A 1 1.13 -4.37 -20.05
N ALA A 2 0.78 -4.85 -18.86
CA ALA A 2 1.33 -4.31 -17.62
C ALA A 2 2.83 -4.60 -17.55
N PHE A 3 3.61 -3.67 -17.00
CA PHE A 3 5.04 -3.85 -16.75
C PHE A 3 5.23 -4.95 -15.69
N ASP A 4 6.08 -5.94 -16.01
CA ASP A 4 6.49 -6.97 -15.07
C ASP A 4 7.94 -6.69 -14.62
N PRO A 5 8.16 -6.30 -13.35
CA PRO A 5 9.50 -6.02 -12.83
C PRO A 5 10.30 -7.29 -12.49
N GLY A 6 9.70 -8.49 -12.56
CA GLY A 6 10.35 -9.73 -12.11
C GLY A 6 10.60 -9.80 -10.60
N LEU A 7 9.93 -8.94 -9.82
CA LEU A 7 10.09 -8.84 -8.36
C LEU A 7 8.98 -9.57 -7.62
N LYS A 8 9.31 -10.15 -6.48
CA LYS A 8 8.34 -10.80 -5.59
C LYS A 8 7.86 -9.82 -4.52
N ILE A 9 6.56 -9.84 -4.20
CA ILE A 9 6.02 -9.09 -3.07
C ILE A 9 6.77 -9.50 -1.78
N GLY A 10 7.18 -8.51 -0.99
CA GLY A 10 8.02 -8.68 0.20
C GLY A 10 9.53 -8.78 -0.09
N GLN A 11 9.95 -8.77 -1.36
CA GLN A 11 11.38 -8.74 -1.69
C GLN A 11 12.01 -7.43 -1.21
N ILE A 12 13.18 -7.54 -0.58
CA ILE A 12 13.98 -6.40 -0.14
C ILE A 12 14.99 -6.06 -1.23
N LEU A 13 15.05 -4.78 -1.60
CA LEU A 13 15.92 -4.24 -2.64
C LEU A 13 16.78 -3.09 -2.10
N LYS A 14 17.89 -2.84 -2.80
CA LYS A 14 18.65 -1.60 -2.68
C LYS A 14 18.13 -0.57 -3.70
N ASN A 15 18.46 0.69 -3.46
CA ASN A 15 18.05 1.79 -4.33
C ASN A 15 18.55 1.61 -5.78
N ALA A 16 19.75 1.04 -5.95
CA ALA A 16 20.32 0.76 -7.27
C ALA A 16 19.46 -0.26 -8.05
N ASP A 17 19.01 -1.32 -7.39
CA ASP A 17 18.16 -2.33 -8.02
C ASP A 17 16.84 -1.71 -8.54
N ILE A 18 16.23 -0.80 -7.78
CA ILE A 18 15.02 -0.09 -8.21
C ILE A 18 15.29 0.76 -9.46
N VAL A 19 16.40 1.52 -9.45
CA VAL A 19 16.79 2.34 -10.61
C VAL A 19 17.02 1.46 -11.83
N ASP A 20 17.69 0.33 -11.66
CA ASP A 20 18.01 -0.59 -12.76
C ASP A 20 16.77 -1.33 -13.28
N THR A 21 15.87 -1.79 -12.40
CA THR A 21 14.64 -2.48 -12.80
C THR A 21 13.65 -1.52 -13.46
N PHE A 22 13.37 -0.37 -12.84
CA PHE A 22 12.30 0.54 -13.30
C PHE A 22 12.79 1.62 -14.26
N LYS A 23 14.11 1.82 -14.40
CA LYS A 23 14.71 2.90 -15.19
C LYS A 23 14.19 4.28 -14.75
N CYS A 24 13.99 4.48 -13.45
CA CYS A 24 13.49 5.72 -12.86
C CYS A 24 14.63 6.52 -12.22
N GLY A 25 14.33 7.73 -11.72
CA GLY A 25 15.29 8.50 -10.93
C GLY A 25 15.72 7.79 -9.64
N ASN A 26 16.84 8.20 -9.06
CA ASN A 26 17.45 7.57 -7.88
C ASN A 26 17.00 8.18 -6.53
N MET A 27 16.21 9.25 -6.54
CA MET A 27 15.81 9.99 -5.35
C MET A 27 14.35 10.47 -5.42
N GLY A 28 13.80 10.86 -4.28
CA GLY A 28 12.41 11.28 -4.14
C GLY A 28 11.45 10.14 -3.78
N GLY A 29 10.26 10.51 -3.33
CA GLY A 29 9.17 9.58 -3.03
C GLY A 29 8.49 9.08 -4.30
N MET A 30 8.23 9.97 -5.27
CA MET A 30 7.64 9.62 -6.57
C MET A 30 8.70 9.64 -7.67
N ARG A 31 8.85 8.54 -8.42
CA ARG A 31 9.91 8.34 -9.41
C ARG A 31 9.33 7.81 -10.71
N ARG A 32 9.03 8.73 -11.63
CA ARG A 32 8.45 8.41 -12.93
C ARG A 32 9.52 7.90 -13.89
N SER A 33 9.24 6.79 -14.59
CA SER A 33 10.01 6.37 -15.75
C SER A 33 9.14 6.36 -17.00
N LYS A 34 9.58 7.08 -18.05
CA LYS A 34 8.96 7.00 -19.38
C LYS A 34 9.37 5.73 -20.13
N THR A 35 10.54 5.16 -19.82
CA THR A 35 11.10 3.98 -20.49
C THR A 35 10.29 2.72 -20.20
N THR A 36 9.97 2.48 -18.93
CA THR A 36 9.15 1.32 -18.50
C THR A 36 7.67 1.65 -18.41
N ASN A 37 7.30 2.92 -18.67
CA ASN A 37 5.97 3.45 -18.46
C ASN A 37 5.43 3.20 -17.03
N THR A 38 6.30 3.23 -16.01
CA THR A 38 5.91 3.07 -14.60
C THR A 38 6.09 4.33 -13.75
N LEU A 39 5.38 4.39 -12.62
CA LEU A 39 5.65 5.30 -11.51
C LEU A 39 5.98 4.48 -10.27
N VAL A 40 7.19 4.64 -9.74
CA VAL A 40 7.55 4.07 -8.44
C VAL A 40 7.19 5.09 -7.36
N ILE A 41 6.42 4.68 -6.35
CA ILE A 41 6.20 5.44 -5.13
C ILE A 41 6.91 4.76 -3.95
N VAL A 42 7.56 5.57 -3.13
CA VAL A 42 8.32 5.12 -1.96
C VAL A 42 7.73 5.80 -0.74
N SER A 43 7.23 5.01 0.20
CA SER A 43 6.88 5.44 1.55
C SER A 43 8.06 5.15 2.49
N ASP A 44 8.73 6.19 2.95
CA ASP A 44 10.01 6.08 3.68
C ASP A 44 9.84 6.54 5.13
N TYR A 45 9.74 5.56 6.04
CA TYR A 45 9.55 5.77 7.46
C TYR A 45 10.85 6.10 8.19
N THR A 46 11.98 6.19 7.50
CA THR A 46 13.26 6.57 8.10
C THR A 46 13.53 8.07 8.01
N LYS A 47 12.66 8.82 7.31
CA LYS A 47 12.79 10.26 7.04
C LYS A 47 11.70 11.04 7.76
N GLY A 48 12.10 11.99 8.61
CA GLY A 48 11.25 12.55 9.65
C GLY A 48 10.69 13.94 9.37
N ILE A 49 9.88 14.12 8.33
CA ILE A 49 9.01 15.31 8.25
C ILE A 49 7.52 14.93 8.34
N TYR A 50 7.15 13.79 7.76
CA TYR A 50 5.82 13.21 7.85
C TYR A 50 5.88 11.77 7.34
N HIS A 51 4.98 10.93 7.85
CA HIS A 51 4.83 9.56 7.39
C HIS A 51 3.45 9.33 6.79
N ASP A 52 3.44 8.59 5.69
CA ASP A 52 2.22 8.08 5.10
C ASP A 52 1.52 7.13 6.08
N LYS A 53 0.19 7.05 5.99
CA LYS A 53 -0.61 6.35 7.00
C LYS A 53 -1.46 5.29 6.35
N TRP A 54 -1.42 4.08 6.89
CA TRP A 54 -2.31 3.01 6.50
C TRP A 54 -3.60 3.13 7.31
N ILE A 55 -4.73 3.35 6.66
CA ILE A 55 -6.05 3.51 7.30
C ILE A 55 -7.00 2.52 6.65
N GLY A 56 -7.51 1.55 7.41
CA GLY A 56 -8.45 0.55 6.88
C GLY A 56 -7.89 -0.29 5.73
N GLY A 57 -6.57 -0.50 5.69
CA GLY A 57 -5.90 -1.24 4.62
C GLY A 57 -5.55 -0.41 3.38
N VAL A 58 -5.84 0.89 3.38
CA VAL A 58 -5.47 1.84 2.32
C VAL A 58 -4.30 2.69 2.79
N LEU A 59 -3.28 2.87 1.95
CA LEU A 59 -2.19 3.80 2.22
C LEU A 59 -2.62 5.20 1.77
N HIS A 60 -2.62 6.14 2.69
CA HIS A 60 -2.83 7.55 2.40
C HIS A 60 -1.46 8.17 2.13
N TYR A 61 -1.05 8.14 0.87
CA TYR A 61 0.27 8.57 0.41
C TYR A 61 0.31 10.09 0.21
N THR A 62 1.31 10.77 0.79
CA THR A 62 1.47 12.22 0.62
C THR A 62 2.11 12.55 -0.73
N GLY A 63 1.53 13.52 -1.43
CA GLY A 63 1.96 14.03 -2.73
C GLY A 63 3.39 14.58 -2.73
N MET A 64 3.94 14.80 -3.93
CA MET A 64 5.24 15.44 -4.09
C MET A 64 5.16 16.97 -3.93
N GLY A 65 6.33 17.57 -3.64
CA GLY A 65 6.51 19.00 -3.37
C GLY A 65 6.61 19.22 -1.86
N LYS A 66 7.72 19.81 -1.39
CA LYS A 66 8.13 19.86 0.03
C LYS A 66 7.91 21.22 0.70
N SER A 67 7.68 22.25 -0.09
CA SER A 67 7.54 23.64 0.36
C SER A 67 6.36 24.27 -0.36
N GLY A 68 5.63 25.13 0.35
CA GLY A 68 4.39 25.72 -0.15
C GLY A 68 3.26 24.69 -0.35
N ASP A 69 2.09 25.20 -0.72
CA ASP A 69 0.94 24.38 -1.05
C ASP A 69 1.23 23.49 -2.27
N GLN A 70 0.88 22.21 -2.16
CA GLN A 70 0.98 21.29 -3.29
C GLN A 70 -0.09 21.59 -4.34
N ASP A 71 0.30 21.37 -5.59
CA ASP A 71 -0.58 21.36 -6.74
C ASP A 71 -0.79 19.92 -7.22
N LEU A 72 -2.06 19.54 -7.41
CA LEU A 72 -2.47 18.21 -7.87
C LEU A 72 -2.01 17.96 -9.30
N TYR A 73 -2.02 19.00 -10.15
CA TYR A 73 -1.71 18.90 -11.57
C TYR A 73 -0.23 19.10 -11.88
N TRP A 74 0.58 19.30 -10.85
CA TRP A 74 2.01 19.50 -11.01
C TRP A 74 2.79 18.18 -10.97
N SER A 75 3.57 17.94 -12.02
CA SER A 75 4.56 16.86 -12.09
C SER A 75 3.96 15.46 -11.84
N GLN A 76 4.48 14.67 -10.89
CA GLN A 76 4.05 13.29 -10.66
C GLN A 76 2.73 13.19 -9.88
N ASN A 77 2.29 14.27 -9.22
CA ASN A 77 0.96 14.31 -8.60
C ASN A 77 -0.13 14.09 -9.66
N ALA A 78 0.01 14.73 -10.83
CA ALA A 78 -0.91 14.54 -11.95
C ALA A 78 -0.91 13.09 -12.44
N THR A 79 0.29 12.50 -12.57
CA THR A 79 0.43 11.10 -13.01
C THR A 79 -0.24 10.13 -12.05
N LEU A 80 -0.12 10.34 -10.73
CA LEU A 80 -0.75 9.48 -9.73
C LEU A 80 -2.26 9.71 -9.65
N ALA A 81 -2.73 10.97 -9.75
CA ALA A 81 -4.14 11.31 -9.76
C ALA A 81 -4.90 10.66 -10.93
N GLU A 82 -4.23 10.50 -12.07
CA GLU A 82 -4.79 9.96 -13.30
C GLU A 82 -4.46 8.48 -13.52
N SER A 83 -3.82 7.81 -12.55
CA SER A 83 -3.27 6.45 -12.72
C SER A 83 -4.31 5.39 -13.08
N GLY A 84 -5.59 5.66 -12.80
CA GLY A 84 -6.70 4.78 -13.18
C GLY A 84 -6.98 4.75 -14.69
N PHE A 85 -6.51 5.72 -15.47
CA PHE A 85 -6.84 5.84 -16.90
C PHE A 85 -5.70 6.34 -17.80
N ASN A 86 -4.58 6.82 -17.26
CA ASN A 86 -3.43 7.26 -18.07
C ASN A 86 -2.51 6.12 -18.55
N GLY A 87 -2.80 4.88 -18.16
CA GLY A 87 -2.05 3.69 -18.57
C GLY A 87 -0.67 3.55 -17.91
N VAL A 88 -0.38 4.30 -16.85
CA VAL A 88 0.86 4.20 -16.07
C VAL A 88 0.70 3.20 -14.94
N ASP A 89 1.57 2.19 -14.92
CA ASP A 89 1.60 1.23 -13.82
C ASP A 89 2.32 1.83 -12.60
N VAL A 90 1.67 1.79 -11.44
CA VAL A 90 2.22 2.36 -10.21
C VAL A 90 2.66 1.23 -9.27
N HIS A 91 3.88 1.32 -8.75
CA HIS A 91 4.50 0.31 -7.89
C HIS A 91 4.90 0.93 -6.54
N LEU A 92 4.58 0.25 -5.44
CA LEU A 92 4.86 0.71 -4.09
C LEU A 92 6.08 0.01 -3.48
N PHE A 93 6.91 0.82 -2.83
CA PHE A 93 7.96 0.36 -1.93
C PHE A 93 7.81 1.02 -0.57
N GLU A 94 8.03 0.25 0.48
CA GLU A 94 8.08 0.76 1.85
C GLU A 94 9.49 0.59 2.43
N VAL A 95 9.95 1.60 3.16
CA VAL A 95 11.29 1.63 3.79
C VAL A 95 11.11 1.79 5.29
N MET A 96 11.28 0.69 6.03
CA MET A 96 11.28 0.69 7.51
C MET A 96 12.71 0.86 8.05
N ASP A 97 13.69 0.29 7.35
CA ASP A 97 15.12 0.37 7.66
C ASP A 97 15.87 1.07 6.53
N ALA A 98 16.78 1.97 6.88
CA ALA A 98 17.38 2.88 5.91
C ALA A 98 18.16 2.11 4.83
N GLY A 99 17.73 2.25 3.57
CA GLY A 99 18.34 1.57 2.43
C GLY A 99 17.80 0.16 2.16
N GLU A 100 16.73 -0.25 2.85
CA GLU A 100 16.01 -1.50 2.61
C GLU A 100 14.61 -1.19 2.07
N TYR A 101 14.44 -1.36 0.77
CA TYR A 101 13.20 -1.07 0.07
C TYR A 101 12.41 -2.36 -0.11
N VAL A 102 11.33 -2.52 0.65
CA VAL A 102 10.45 -3.68 0.54
C VAL A 102 9.45 -3.44 -0.58
N TYR A 103 9.41 -4.33 -1.57
CA TYR A 103 8.46 -4.23 -2.67
C TYR A 103 7.06 -4.69 -2.25
N CYS A 104 6.07 -3.79 -2.29
CA CYS A 104 4.69 -4.06 -1.89
C CYS A 104 3.78 -4.43 -3.07
N GLY A 105 4.32 -4.51 -4.29
CA GLY A 105 3.54 -4.85 -5.49
C GLY A 105 3.11 -3.63 -6.30
N ARG A 106 2.34 -3.91 -7.35
CA ARG A 106 1.59 -2.90 -8.10
C ARG A 106 0.46 -2.38 -7.22
N ILE A 107 0.11 -1.10 -7.35
CA ILE A 107 -0.99 -0.48 -6.63
C ILE A 107 -2.01 0.14 -7.58
N GLU A 108 -3.18 0.47 -7.02
CA GLU A 108 -4.20 1.31 -7.65
C GLU A 108 -4.63 2.45 -6.73
N LEU A 109 -5.12 3.53 -7.32
CA LEU A 109 -5.78 4.62 -6.61
C LEU A 109 -7.24 4.20 -6.33
N VAL A 110 -7.62 4.12 -5.05
CA VAL A 110 -8.91 3.55 -4.64
C VAL A 110 -9.98 4.59 -4.33
N ASP A 111 -9.58 5.85 -4.16
CA ASP A 111 -10.48 6.96 -3.91
C ASP A 111 -9.87 8.26 -4.47
N LYS A 112 -10.68 9.32 -4.55
CA LYS A 112 -10.25 10.63 -5.04
C LYS A 112 -9.14 11.19 -4.15
N PRO A 113 -8.08 11.78 -4.73
CA PRO A 113 -7.12 12.54 -3.95
C PRO A 113 -7.83 13.66 -3.20
N TYR A 114 -7.40 13.92 -1.98
CA TYR A 114 -7.96 14.95 -1.11
C TYR A 114 -6.84 15.76 -0.45
N THR A 115 -7.18 16.90 0.12
CA THR A 115 -6.18 17.77 0.75
C THR A 115 -6.10 17.57 2.25
N ASP A 116 -4.90 17.64 2.81
CA ASP A 116 -4.64 17.68 4.25
C ASP A 116 -3.68 18.83 4.58
N THR A 117 -3.52 19.16 5.87
CA THR A 117 -2.55 20.14 6.36
C THR A 117 -1.43 19.43 7.10
N GLN A 118 -0.21 19.54 6.57
CA GLN A 118 1.00 18.95 7.15
C GLN A 118 2.10 20.01 7.24
N PRO A 119 3.08 19.87 8.16
CA PRO A 119 4.23 20.77 8.19
C PRO A 119 5.08 20.61 6.92
N GLY A 120 5.55 21.74 6.36
CA GLY A 120 6.60 21.76 5.35
C GLY A 120 7.97 21.46 5.93
N GLU A 121 9.00 21.46 5.08
CA GLU A 121 10.40 21.35 5.53
C GLU A 121 10.82 22.50 6.46
N ASP A 122 10.16 23.65 6.38
CA ASP A 122 10.32 24.82 7.25
C ASP A 122 9.50 24.72 8.56
N GLY A 123 8.73 23.64 8.74
CA GLY A 123 7.80 23.46 9.86
C GLY A 123 6.50 24.27 9.71
N VAL A 124 6.32 25.02 8.62
CA VAL A 124 5.12 25.83 8.40
C VAL A 124 4.00 24.92 7.88
N PRO A 125 2.79 24.97 8.47
CA PRO A 125 1.65 24.23 7.94
C PRO A 125 1.36 24.63 6.48
N ARG A 126 1.22 23.62 5.62
CA ARG A 126 0.90 23.81 4.19
C ARG A 126 -0.12 22.78 3.74
N LYS A 127 -0.82 23.09 2.66
CA LYS A 127 -1.73 22.15 2.01
C LYS A 127 -0.93 21.07 1.27
N VAL A 128 -1.24 19.82 1.55
CA VAL A 128 -0.71 18.66 0.82
C VAL A 128 -1.84 17.89 0.16
N TRP A 129 -1.54 17.16 -0.91
CA TRP A 129 -2.44 16.22 -1.55
C TRP A 129 -2.17 14.82 -1.01
N MET A 130 -3.22 14.13 -0.61
CA MET A 130 -3.21 12.75 -0.14
C MET A 130 -3.79 11.86 -1.22
N PHE A 131 -3.12 10.76 -1.51
CA PHE A 131 -3.48 9.78 -2.53
C PHE A 131 -3.82 8.44 -1.86
N PRO A 132 -5.11 8.07 -1.77
CA PRO A 132 -5.54 6.79 -1.21
C PRO A 132 -5.21 5.66 -2.19
N VAL A 133 -4.21 4.83 -1.86
CA VAL A 133 -3.74 3.75 -2.72
C VAL A 133 -3.72 2.40 -2.01
N ARG A 134 -3.89 1.30 -2.77
CA ARG A 134 -3.76 -0.06 -2.24
C ARG A 134 -3.01 -0.99 -3.21
N PRO A 135 -2.26 -1.99 -2.70
CA PRO A 135 -1.69 -3.05 -3.52
C PRO A 135 -2.74 -3.89 -4.24
N VAL A 136 -2.40 -4.35 -5.44
CA VAL A 136 -3.20 -5.28 -6.24
C VAL A 136 -2.26 -6.38 -6.77
N PRO A 137 -2.37 -7.63 -6.27
CA PRO A 137 -3.31 -8.07 -5.24
C PRO A 137 -2.98 -7.48 -3.86
N ASP A 138 -3.97 -7.49 -2.97
CA ASP A 138 -3.75 -7.28 -1.55
C ASP A 138 -2.68 -8.25 -1.04
N ASN A 139 -1.91 -7.81 -0.04
CA ASN A 139 -0.84 -8.60 0.55
C ASN A 139 -0.60 -8.27 2.03
N ASP A 140 0.23 -9.10 2.65
CA ASP A 140 0.58 -9.08 4.07
C ASP A 140 2.01 -8.57 4.33
N VAL A 141 2.57 -7.80 3.39
CA VAL A 141 3.88 -7.15 3.60
C VAL A 141 3.84 -6.36 4.90
N GLN A 142 4.87 -6.54 5.71
CA GLN A 142 4.94 -5.92 7.02
C GLN A 142 4.90 -4.40 6.91
N LYS A 143 3.96 -3.81 7.66
CA LYS A 143 3.73 -2.37 7.73
C LYS A 143 4.22 -1.84 9.08
N PRO A 144 4.62 -0.58 9.18
CA PRO A 144 5.03 0.00 10.45
C PRO A 144 3.81 0.20 11.35
N GLN A 145 3.67 -0.66 12.36
CA GLN A 145 2.46 -0.79 13.17
C GLN A 145 1.94 0.54 13.76
N MET A 146 2.82 1.49 14.09
CA MET A 146 2.38 2.78 14.63
C MET A 146 1.60 3.63 13.62
N PHE A 147 1.90 3.49 12.32
CA PHE A 147 1.24 4.20 11.22
C PHE A 147 0.12 3.39 10.57
N VAL A 148 -0.25 2.24 11.16
CA VAL A 148 -1.38 1.41 10.72
C VAL A 148 -2.55 1.64 11.64
N PHE A 149 -3.68 2.06 11.08
CA PHE A 149 -4.93 2.36 11.74
C PHE A 149 -6.05 1.47 11.19
N LYS A 150 -6.94 1.04 12.08
CA LYS A 150 -8.06 0.16 11.71
C LYS A 150 -9.03 0.86 10.74
N ASP A 151 -9.29 2.14 10.98
CA ASP A 151 -10.23 2.96 10.24
C ASP A 151 -9.96 4.45 10.54
N MET A 152 -10.76 5.34 9.93
CA MET A 152 -10.61 6.78 10.09
C MET A 152 -10.94 7.27 11.50
N GLU A 153 -11.74 6.54 12.28
CA GLU A 153 -12.02 6.88 13.68
C GLU A 153 -10.81 6.56 14.57
N ASP A 154 -10.19 5.39 14.38
CA ASP A 154 -8.92 5.02 15.03
C ASP A 154 -7.81 6.04 14.69
N TYR A 155 -7.70 6.44 13.42
CA TYR A 155 -6.77 7.48 13.01
C TYR A 155 -7.03 8.81 13.73
N LYS A 156 -8.28 9.27 13.82
CA LYS A 156 -8.61 10.52 14.54
C LYS A 156 -8.35 10.41 16.04
N ALA A 157 -8.53 9.23 16.64
CA ALA A 157 -8.38 9.01 18.07
C ALA A 157 -6.91 9.04 18.53
N ARG A 158 -5.99 8.39 17.79
CA ARG A 158 -4.58 8.25 18.22
C ARG A 158 -3.53 8.68 17.19
N GLY A 159 -3.93 9.01 15.96
CA GLY A 159 -3.01 9.37 14.88
C GLY A 159 -2.50 10.81 14.94
N LYS A 160 -3.10 11.69 15.75
CA LYS A 160 -2.79 13.12 15.78
C LYS A 160 -1.32 13.42 16.13
N ASN A 161 -0.72 12.65 17.04
CA ASN A 161 0.63 12.88 17.54
C ASN A 161 1.64 11.80 17.09
N VAL A 162 1.23 10.88 16.20
CA VAL A 162 2.05 9.71 15.84
C VAL A 162 3.40 10.09 15.24
N ASP A 163 3.44 11.14 14.42
CA ASP A 163 4.65 11.65 13.79
C ASP A 163 5.61 12.28 14.83
N GLU A 164 5.08 12.98 15.83
CA GLU A 164 5.86 13.56 16.93
C GLU A 164 6.42 12.47 17.86
N GLU A 165 5.59 11.48 18.21
CA GLU A 165 5.97 10.33 19.02
C GLU A 165 7.08 9.51 18.35
N TYR A 166 6.95 9.27 17.05
CA TYR A 166 7.99 8.58 16.28
C TYR A 166 9.30 9.36 16.26
N THR A 167 9.23 10.68 16.05
CA THR A 167 10.40 11.55 16.06
C THR A 167 11.13 11.49 17.41
N LYS A 168 10.39 11.51 18.53
CA LYS A 168 10.94 11.35 19.88
C LYS A 168 11.61 9.98 20.05
N MET A 169 10.92 8.90 19.67
CA MET A 169 11.45 7.53 19.74
C MET A 169 12.76 7.38 18.94
N MET A 170 12.83 7.96 17.74
CA MET A 170 14.03 7.90 16.89
C MET A 170 15.18 8.75 17.43
N GLN A 171 14.89 9.88 18.09
CA GLN A 171 15.91 10.69 18.77
C GLN A 171 16.47 9.98 20.00
N GLU A 172 15.64 9.29 20.78
CA GLU A 172 16.07 8.49 21.94
C GLU A 172 16.97 7.32 21.50
N ARG A 173 16.60 6.61 20.44
CA ARG A 173 17.42 5.56 19.83
C ARG A 173 18.80 6.07 19.37
N LYS A 174 18.88 7.31 18.87
CA LYS A 174 20.17 7.94 18.49
C LYS A 174 21.01 8.35 19.70
N LYS A 175 20.38 8.69 20.84
CA LYS A 175 21.06 9.07 22.10
C LYS A 175 21.60 7.85 22.85
N SER A 176 20.92 6.71 22.82
CA SER A 176 21.47 5.46 23.33
C SER A 176 22.49 4.89 22.34
N LYS A 177 23.79 5.18 22.52
CA LYS A 177 24.90 4.58 21.74
C LYS A 177 25.07 3.06 21.95
N THR A 178 24.14 2.39 22.59
CA THR A 178 24.01 0.94 22.48
C THR A 178 23.46 0.66 21.09
N LYS A 179 24.32 0.14 20.18
CA LYS A 179 23.80 -0.79 19.18
C LYS A 179 22.88 -1.72 19.98
N PRO A 180 21.61 -1.91 19.60
CA PRO A 180 20.91 -3.09 20.08
C PRO A 180 21.88 -4.25 19.81
N PRO A 181 21.92 -5.32 20.63
CA PRO A 181 22.43 -6.57 20.07
C PRO A 181 21.77 -6.66 18.69
N ILE A 182 22.48 -7.16 17.68
CA ILE A 182 21.76 -7.71 16.53
C ILE A 182 20.78 -8.65 17.21
N ALA A 183 19.53 -8.20 17.39
CA ALA A 183 18.44 -9.09 17.58
C ALA A 183 18.58 -9.81 16.27
N LYS A 184 19.17 -11.03 16.34
CA LYS A 184 18.88 -12.06 15.36
C LYS A 184 17.42 -11.81 15.10
N ALA A 185 17.09 -11.33 13.90
CA ALA A 185 15.72 -11.03 13.51
C ALA A 185 14.91 -12.09 14.21
N PRO A 186 13.98 -11.73 15.14
CA PRO A 186 13.35 -12.72 15.99
C PRO A 186 13.03 -13.85 15.04
N VAL A 187 13.65 -15.01 15.29
CA VAL A 187 13.36 -16.19 14.50
C VAL A 187 11.92 -16.41 14.85
N TYR A 188 11.05 -15.77 14.09
CA TYR A 188 9.66 -16.10 14.03
C TYR A 188 9.76 -17.49 13.44
N VAL A 189 9.74 -18.46 14.37
CA VAL A 189 8.85 -19.60 14.26
C VAL A 189 7.78 -19.16 13.27
N LYS A 190 7.84 -19.71 12.05
CA LYS A 190 6.71 -19.65 11.14
C LYS A 190 5.50 -19.76 12.05
N SER A 191 4.71 -18.70 12.20
CA SER A 191 3.36 -18.89 12.71
C SER A 191 2.87 -20.05 11.87
N GLU A 192 2.56 -21.18 12.53
CA GLU A 192 2.24 -22.43 11.85
C GLU A 192 1.44 -22.04 10.62
N PRO A 193 1.87 -22.42 9.40
CA PRO A 193 1.22 -21.96 8.19
C PRO A 193 -0.26 -22.14 8.45
N LYS A 194 -1.01 -21.02 8.54
CA LYS A 194 -2.45 -21.07 8.72
C LYS A 194 -2.88 -22.13 7.71
N PRO A 195 -3.54 -23.22 8.14
CA PRO A 195 -3.80 -24.33 7.26
C PRO A 195 -4.38 -23.74 5.97
N PRO A 196 -3.79 -24.05 4.79
CA PRO A 196 -4.17 -23.38 3.56
C PRO A 196 -5.68 -23.41 3.48
N VAL A 197 -6.31 -22.23 3.39
CA VAL A 197 -7.76 -22.11 3.38
C VAL A 197 -8.25 -22.88 2.17
N VAL A 198 -8.72 -24.11 2.41
CA VAL A 198 -9.26 -24.96 1.37
C VAL A 198 -10.64 -24.42 1.07
N ILE A 199 -10.72 -23.65 -0.01
CA ILE A 199 -12.01 -23.25 -0.56
C ILE A 199 -12.74 -24.54 -0.95
N PRO A 200 -13.92 -24.83 -0.39
CA PRO A 200 -14.64 -26.05 -0.69
C PRO A 200 -14.91 -26.14 -2.19
N ALA A 201 -14.41 -27.18 -2.88
CA ALA A 201 -14.51 -27.27 -4.34
C ALA A 201 -15.97 -27.33 -4.84
N ASP A 202 -16.92 -27.67 -3.95
CA ASP A 202 -18.35 -27.71 -4.22
C ASP A 202 -19.01 -26.33 -4.33
N ILE A 203 -18.28 -25.23 -4.10
CA ILE A 203 -18.82 -23.88 -4.29
C ILE A 203 -18.80 -23.43 -5.76
N VAL A 204 -18.00 -24.07 -6.62
CA VAL A 204 -18.00 -23.75 -8.05
C VAL A 204 -19.39 -24.07 -8.63
N GLY A 205 -19.98 -23.08 -9.28
CA GLY A 205 -21.33 -23.16 -9.83
C GLY A 205 -22.45 -22.73 -8.87
N LYS A 206 -22.14 -22.45 -7.58
CA LYS A 206 -23.14 -21.89 -6.66
C LYS A 206 -23.40 -20.42 -6.95
N THR A 207 -24.63 -20.01 -6.69
CA THR A 207 -25.06 -18.62 -6.76
C THR A 207 -24.72 -17.93 -5.45
N VAL A 208 -24.15 -16.75 -5.55
CA VAL A 208 -23.79 -15.91 -4.41
C VAL A 208 -24.30 -14.50 -4.62
N LYS A 209 -24.65 -13.84 -3.52
CA LYS A 209 -25.05 -12.44 -3.51
C LYS A 209 -23.97 -11.61 -2.86
N HIS A 210 -23.43 -10.64 -3.59
CA HIS A 210 -22.46 -9.68 -3.09
C HIS A 210 -23.13 -8.38 -2.68
N LYS A 211 -22.73 -7.80 -1.54
CA LYS A 211 -23.30 -6.56 -0.98
C LYS A 211 -23.31 -5.38 -1.97
N THR A 212 -22.29 -5.30 -2.84
CA THR A 212 -22.12 -4.19 -3.80
C THR A 212 -22.42 -4.59 -5.25
N PHE A 213 -22.19 -5.85 -5.61
CA PHE A 213 -22.19 -6.30 -7.02
C PHE A 213 -23.42 -7.13 -7.38
N GLY A 214 -24.34 -7.31 -6.42
CA GLY A 214 -25.56 -8.06 -6.63
C GLY A 214 -25.31 -9.56 -6.75
N THR A 215 -26.19 -10.24 -7.49
CA THR A 215 -26.14 -11.69 -7.66
C THR A 215 -25.10 -12.08 -8.71
N GLY A 216 -24.32 -13.11 -8.42
CA GLY A 216 -23.35 -13.68 -9.34
C GLY A 216 -23.16 -15.17 -9.10
N LYS A 217 -22.53 -15.84 -10.06
CA LYS A 217 -22.25 -17.28 -10.02
C LYS A 217 -20.74 -17.50 -9.92
N ILE A 218 -20.30 -18.33 -8.98
CA ILE A 218 -18.89 -18.70 -8.87
C ILE A 218 -18.53 -19.58 -10.08
N THR A 219 -17.58 -19.14 -10.89
CA THR A 219 -17.16 -19.84 -12.12
C THR A 219 -15.90 -20.65 -11.92
N GLU A 220 -14.98 -20.19 -11.08
CA GLU A 220 -13.68 -20.82 -10.89
C GLU A 220 -13.12 -20.52 -9.48
N ILE A 221 -12.29 -21.42 -8.97
CA ILE A 221 -11.45 -21.20 -7.78
C ILE A 221 -9.99 -21.16 -8.25
N ALA A 222 -9.30 -20.06 -7.98
CA ALA A 222 -7.89 -19.88 -8.30
C ALA A 222 -7.11 -19.65 -7.01
N GLY A 223 -6.56 -20.72 -6.43
CA GLY A 223 -5.82 -20.66 -5.16
C GLY A 223 -6.73 -20.27 -3.99
N SER A 224 -6.48 -19.11 -3.39
CA SER A 224 -7.30 -18.52 -2.30
C SER A 224 -8.35 -17.51 -2.80
N THR A 225 -8.52 -17.39 -4.11
CA THR A 225 -9.49 -16.47 -4.73
C THR A 225 -10.60 -17.24 -5.43
N ILE A 226 -11.80 -16.67 -5.44
CA ILE A 226 -12.92 -17.11 -6.25
C ILE A 226 -13.16 -16.12 -7.39
N VAL A 227 -13.48 -16.67 -8.56
CA VAL A 227 -13.93 -15.92 -9.73
C VAL A 227 -15.44 -15.99 -9.76
N ILE A 228 -16.09 -14.84 -9.80
CA ILE A 228 -17.55 -14.73 -9.78
C ILE A 228 -18.00 -13.94 -10.99
N GLN A 229 -18.89 -14.52 -11.78
CA GLN A 229 -19.59 -13.82 -12.85
C GLN A 229 -20.84 -13.17 -12.29
N PHE A 230 -20.82 -11.84 -12.10
CA PHE A 230 -21.97 -11.06 -11.66
C PHE A 230 -22.85 -10.67 -12.85
N GLU A 231 -24.17 -10.67 -12.65
CA GLU A 231 -25.14 -10.29 -13.69
C GLU A 231 -25.00 -8.81 -14.12
N THR A 232 -24.58 -7.95 -13.19
CA THR A 232 -24.57 -6.49 -13.38
C THR A 232 -23.21 -5.92 -13.74
N VAL A 233 -22.11 -6.50 -13.25
CA VAL A 233 -20.75 -5.94 -13.37
C VAL A 233 -19.74 -6.86 -14.04
N GLY A 234 -20.18 -8.02 -14.54
CA GLY A 234 -19.34 -9.00 -15.20
C GLY A 234 -18.45 -9.79 -14.25
N GLU A 235 -17.34 -10.33 -14.77
CA GLU A 235 -16.42 -11.18 -14.02
C GLU A 235 -15.60 -10.37 -12.99
N LYS A 236 -15.52 -10.89 -11.75
CA LYS A 236 -14.67 -10.33 -10.69
C LYS A 236 -13.92 -11.44 -9.96
N LYS A 237 -12.65 -11.18 -9.65
CA LYS A 237 -11.80 -12.04 -8.81
C LYS A 237 -11.74 -11.48 -7.41
N MET A 238 -12.00 -12.31 -6.40
CA MET A 238 -12.15 -11.89 -5.02
C MET A 238 -11.50 -12.89 -4.06
N GLY A 239 -10.88 -12.43 -2.98
CA GLY A 239 -10.36 -13.32 -1.94
C GLY A 239 -11.48 -13.99 -1.16
N TYR A 240 -11.51 -15.33 -1.12
CA TYR A 240 -12.61 -16.09 -0.51
C TYR A 240 -12.73 -15.82 1.00
N GLU A 241 -11.63 -15.95 1.73
CA GLU A 241 -11.58 -15.74 3.18
C GLU A 241 -12.04 -14.32 3.54
N PHE A 242 -11.55 -13.31 2.81
CA PHE A 242 -11.95 -11.92 3.02
C PHE A 242 -13.45 -11.70 2.80
N CYS A 243 -14.01 -12.27 1.72
CA CYS A 243 -15.44 -12.17 1.45
C CYS A 243 -16.30 -12.84 2.52
N MET A 244 -15.84 -13.96 3.10
CA MET A 244 -16.56 -14.66 4.17
C MET A 244 -16.41 -13.96 5.52
N GLU A 245 -15.19 -13.55 5.92
CA GLU A 245 -14.93 -12.84 7.18
C GLU A 245 -15.66 -11.50 7.25
N LYS A 246 -15.62 -10.73 6.16
CA LYS A 246 -16.28 -9.43 6.07
C LYS A 246 -17.76 -9.52 5.71
N LYS A 247 -18.31 -10.74 5.56
CA LYS A 247 -19.70 -11.01 5.18
C LYS A 247 -20.11 -10.22 3.92
N LEU A 248 -19.22 -10.20 2.94
CA LEU A 248 -19.44 -9.53 1.66
C LEU A 248 -20.20 -10.40 0.67
N LEU A 249 -20.08 -11.73 0.83
CA LEU A 249 -20.79 -12.74 0.02
C LEU A 249 -21.70 -13.59 0.91
N GLU A 250 -22.91 -13.82 0.42
CA GLU A 250 -23.87 -14.76 0.98
C GLU A 250 -24.22 -15.82 -0.09
N PHE A 251 -24.21 -17.10 0.28
CA PHE A 251 -24.65 -18.17 -0.60
C PHE A 251 -26.18 -18.21 -0.66
N VAL A 252 -26.71 -18.32 -1.88
CA VAL A 252 -28.16 -18.39 -2.17
C VAL A 252 -28.57 -19.82 -2.44
#